data_AF-A0A7Y2FIJ5-F1
#
_entry.id   AF-A0A7Y2FIJ5-F1
#
_cell.length_a   1.000
_cell.length_b   1.000
_cell.length_c   1.000
_cell.angle_alpha   90.00
_cell.angle_beta   90.00
_cell.angle_gamma   90.00
#
_symmetry.space_group_name_H-M   'P 1'
#
loop_
_entity.id
_entity.type
_entity.pdbx_description
1 polymer ?
#
loop_
_entity_poly.entity_id
_entity_poly.type
_entity_poly.pdbx_seq_one_letter_code
_entity_poly.pdbx_strand_id
1 'polypeptide(L)'
;MGKLTDGLDLGSFDQLLDRVSSVEVKGRVTGLIGIVVKAVIPEASVGELCYIHNAAHDEPIPAEVVGFERNEALLMPLGELSNIGMQSEVVST
;
A
#
# COMPACT_ATOMS: atom_id res chain seq x y z
N MET A 1 -30.00 16.55 -6.36
CA MET A 1 -30.04 17.92 -5.82
C MET A 1 -28.64 18.48 -6.00
N GLY A 2 -28.35 19.22 -7.08
CA GLY A 2 -26.98 19.60 -7.41
C GLY A 2 -26.89 20.42 -8.69
N LYS A 3 -27.46 21.62 -8.68
CA LYS A 3 -26.98 22.69 -9.56
C LYS A 3 -26.45 23.78 -8.65
N LEU A 4 -25.14 23.75 -8.41
CA LEU A 4 -24.42 24.92 -7.93
C LEU A 4 -24.06 25.73 -9.18
N THR A 5 -24.52 26.97 -9.15
CA THR A 5 -24.35 27.99 -10.16
C THR A 5 -22.87 28.26 -10.39
N ASP A 6 -22.43 27.94 -11.61
CA ASP A 6 -21.22 28.38 -12.33
C ASP A 6 -20.49 27.18 -12.96
N GLY A 7 -21.03 26.69 -14.08
CA GLY A 7 -20.31 25.90 -15.09
C GLY A 7 -19.74 24.52 -14.72
N LEU A 8 -19.75 24.09 -13.45
CA LEU A 8 -19.16 22.82 -13.02
C LEU A 8 -20.24 21.72 -12.90
N ASP A 9 -20.21 20.75 -13.81
CA ASP A 9 -21.05 19.55 -13.72
C ASP A 9 -20.42 18.52 -12.77
N LEU A 10 -21.04 18.34 -11.61
CA LEU A 10 -20.59 17.42 -10.57
C LEU A 10 -21.17 16.00 -10.70
N GLY A 11 -22.10 15.77 -11.63
CA GLY A 11 -22.80 14.48 -11.74
C GLY A 11 -21.90 13.31 -12.17
N SER A 12 -20.78 13.58 -12.82
CA SER A 12 -19.75 12.58 -13.15
C SER A 12 -18.89 12.18 -11.95
N PHE A 13 -18.80 13.03 -10.92
CA PHE A 13 -18.05 12.74 -9.70
C PHE A 13 -18.81 11.79 -8.77
N ASP A 14 -20.14 11.83 -8.76
CA ASP A 14 -20.97 10.92 -7.96
C ASP A 14 -20.67 9.44 -8.30
N GLN A 15 -20.53 9.12 -9.59
CA GLN A 15 -20.19 7.76 -10.04
C GLN A 15 -18.76 7.35 -9.71
N LEU A 16 -17.84 8.31 -9.62
CA LEU A 16 -16.47 8.08 -9.17
C LEU A 16 -16.43 7.79 -7.67
N LEU A 17 -17.17 8.58 -6.88
CA LEU A 17 -17.26 8.41 -5.43
C LEU A 17 -17.88 7.07 -5.04
N ASP A 18 -18.88 6.57 -5.78
CA ASP A 18 -19.48 5.25 -5.55
C ASP A 18 -18.49 4.07 -5.71
N ARG A 19 -17.38 4.28 -6.42
CA ARG A 19 -16.35 3.25 -6.65
C ARG A 19 -15.16 3.38 -5.70
N VAL A 20 -15.12 4.42 -4.87
CA VAL A 20 -14.04 4.63 -3.89
C VAL A 20 -14.39 3.89 -2.60
N SER A 21 -13.45 3.06 -2.12
CA SER A 21 -13.55 2.50 -0.77
C SER A 21 -13.33 3.60 0.26
N SER A 22 -14.23 3.70 1.24
CA SER A 22 -14.05 4.60 2.40
C SER A 22 -13.05 4.07 3.42
N VAL A 23 -12.51 2.87 3.20
CA VAL A 23 -11.55 2.20 4.08
C VAL A 23 -10.31 1.84 3.26
N GLU A 24 -9.15 2.21 3.78
CA GLU A 24 -7.86 1.76 3.25
C GLU A 24 -7.45 0.48 3.96
N VAL A 25 -7.22 -0.59 3.19
CA VAL A 25 -6.73 -1.86 3.71
C VAL A 25 -5.21 -1.87 3.62
N LYS A 26 -4.55 -2.02 4.77
CA LYS A 26 -3.09 -2.04 4.84
C LYS A 26 -2.57 -3.41 5.23
N GLY A 27 -1.45 -3.79 4.64
CA GLY A 27 -0.62 -4.88 5.08
C GLY A 27 0.28 -4.49 6.26
N ARG A 28 1.02 -5.47 6.78
CA ARG A 28 1.96 -5.26 7.88
C ARG A 28 3.19 -6.15 7.73
N VAL A 29 4.35 -5.59 8.06
CA VAL A 29 5.60 -6.34 8.16
C VAL A 29 5.54 -7.35 9.30
N THR A 30 5.86 -8.60 9.00
CA THR A 30 5.88 -9.72 9.95
C THR A 30 7.28 -10.19 10.29
N GLY A 31 8.28 -9.86 9.46
CA GLY A 31 9.66 -10.18 9.73
C GLY A 31 10.61 -9.70 8.64
N LEU A 32 11.90 -9.94 8.87
CA LEU A 32 12.98 -9.61 7.94
C LEU A 32 14.03 -10.71 8.00
N ILE A 33 14.47 -11.19 6.83
CA ILE A 33 15.53 -12.20 6.69
C ILE A 33 16.51 -11.69 5.64
N GLY A 34 17.71 -11.28 6.07
CA GLY A 34 18.68 -10.66 5.17
C GLY A 34 18.13 -9.37 4.58
N ILE A 35 17.96 -9.32 3.26
CA ILE A 35 17.37 -8.18 2.53
C ILE A 35 15.89 -8.38 2.16
N VAL A 36 15.32 -9.54 2.49
CA VAL A 36 13.92 -9.87 2.17
C VAL A 36 13.03 -9.50 3.34
N VAL A 37 12.01 -8.69 3.08
CA VAL A 37 10.99 -8.33 4.07
C VAL A 37 9.81 -9.28 3.90
N LYS A 38 9.28 -9.79 5.01
CA LYS A 38 8.06 -10.60 5.03
C LYS A 38 6.91 -9.73 5.50
N ALA A 39 5.78 -9.82 4.80
CA ALA A 39 4.58 -9.08 5.16
C ALA A 39 3.31 -9.87 4.87
N VAL A 40 2.26 -9.61 5.65
CA VAL A 40 0.90 -10.00 5.28
C VAL A 40 0.27 -8.82 4.56
N ILE A 41 -0.07 -9.01 3.29
CA ILE A 41 -0.66 -7.98 2.42
C ILE A 41 -1.88 -8.61 1.75
N PRO A 42 -3.08 -8.04 1.90
CA PRO A 42 -4.26 -8.53 1.22
C PRO A 42 -4.11 -8.43 -0.31
N GLU A 43 -4.50 -9.50 -1.00
CA GLU A 43 -4.56 -9.56 -2.48
C GLU A 43 -3.24 -9.32 -3.23
N ALA A 44 -2.10 -9.41 -2.56
CA ALA A 44 -0.79 -9.19 -3.17
C ALA A 44 -0.49 -10.17 -4.31
N SER A 45 0.11 -9.65 -5.39
CA SER A 45 0.53 -10.37 -6.58
C SER A 45 2.04 -10.22 -6.83
N VAL A 46 2.70 -11.25 -7.37
CA VAL A 46 4.12 -11.13 -7.75
C VAL A 46 4.30 -10.03 -8.81
N GLY A 47 5.32 -9.20 -8.66
CA GLY A 47 5.61 -8.05 -9.52
C GLY A 47 4.85 -6.78 -9.12
N GLU A 48 4.00 -6.85 -8.10
CA GLU A 48 3.28 -5.69 -7.58
C GLU A 48 4.22 -4.76 -6.80
N LEU A 49 4.11 -3.46 -7.10
CA LEU A 49 4.78 -2.42 -6.35
C LEU A 49 3.97 -2.08 -5.10
N CYS A 50 4.65 -2.07 -3.97
CA CYS A 50 4.11 -1.67 -2.68
C CYS A 50 5.06 -0.72 -1.96
N TYR A 51 4.56 -0.11 -0.90
CA TYR A 51 5.28 0.88 -0.10
C TYR A 51 5.28 0.48 1.37
N ILE A 52 6.47 0.42 1.95
CA ILE A 52 6.65 0.12 3.37
C ILE A 52 6.74 1.46 4.12
N HIS A 53 5.77 1.72 4.99
CA HIS A 53 5.69 2.92 5.82
C HIS A 53 6.21 2.61 7.23
N ASN A 54 7.01 3.52 7.80
CA ASN A 54 7.35 3.50 9.22
C ASN A 54 6.77 4.74 9.89
N ALA A 55 6.08 4.57 11.02
CA ALA A 55 5.55 5.68 11.83
C ALA A 55 6.59 6.74 12.25
N ALA A 56 7.89 6.41 12.24
CA ALA A 56 8.97 7.33 12.59
C ALA A 56 9.57 8.11 11.41
N HIS A 57 9.20 7.79 10.16
CA HIS A 57 9.81 8.38 8.96
C HIS A 57 8.75 8.72 7.92
N ASP A 58 8.85 9.91 7.32
CA ASP A 58 7.84 10.41 6.37
C ASP A 58 7.96 9.77 4.98
N GLU A 59 9.16 9.31 4.59
CA GLU A 59 9.38 8.75 3.26
C GLU A 59 9.19 7.21 3.26
N PRO A 60 8.21 6.68 2.50
CA PRO A 60 8.02 5.24 2.40
C PRO A 60 9.11 4.59 1.55
N ILE A 61 9.44 3.35 1.89
CA ILE A 61 10.40 2.55 1.13
C ILE A 61 9.64 1.79 0.04
N PRO A 62 9.90 2.03 -1.26
CA PRO A 62 9.30 1.23 -2.33
C PRO A 62 9.79 -0.21 -2.24
N ALA A 63 8.93 -1.17 -2.50
CA ALA A 63 9.26 -2.59 -2.51
C ALA A 63 8.44 -3.35 -3.54
N GLU A 64 9.01 -4.42 -4.09
CA GLU A 64 8.32 -5.30 -5.04
C GLU A 64 7.98 -6.63 -4.37
N VAL A 65 6.77 -7.15 -4.61
CA VAL A 65 6.41 -8.51 -4.23
C VAL A 65 7.15 -9.49 -5.15
N VAL A 66 8.17 -10.18 -4.64
CA VAL A 66 9.00 -11.11 -5.42
C VAL A 66 8.62 -12.58 -5.25
N GLY A 67 7.69 -12.88 -4.35
CA GLY A 67 7.19 -14.23 -4.14
C GLY A 67 6.36 -14.35 -2.87
N PHE A 68 6.07 -15.59 -2.46
CA PHE A 68 5.28 -15.89 -1.27
C PHE A 68 5.89 -17.05 -0.49
N GLU A 69 5.75 -17.00 0.83
CA GLU A 69 6.02 -18.12 1.71
C GLU A 69 4.85 -18.28 2.69
N ARG A 70 4.16 -19.43 2.66
CA ARG A 70 2.92 -19.67 3.42
C ARG A 70 1.85 -18.62 3.07
N ASN A 71 1.47 -17.77 4.03
CA ASN A 71 0.48 -16.70 3.87
C ASN A 71 1.14 -15.31 3.87
N GLU A 72 2.44 -15.23 3.60
CA GLU A 72 3.21 -13.99 3.62
C GLU A 72 3.78 -13.69 2.24
N ALA A 73 3.68 -12.43 1.83
CA ALA A 73 4.42 -11.88 0.71
C ALA A 73 5.89 -11.73 1.10
N LEU A 74 6.77 -12.08 0.16
CA LEU A 74 8.19 -11.79 0.21
C LEU A 74 8.44 -10.53 -0.61
N LEU A 75 8.96 -9.50 0.03
CA LEU A 75 9.20 -8.20 -0.56
C LEU A 75 10.69 -7.98 -0.76
N MET A 76 11.04 -7.40 -1.90
CA MET A 76 12.36 -6.85 -2.17
C MET A 76 12.28 -5.32 -2.10
N PRO A 77 12.84 -4.69 -1.05
CA PRO A 77 12.91 -3.25 -0.97
C PRO A 77 13.83 -2.67 -2.06
N LEU A 78 13.37 -1.59 -2.68
CA LEU A 78 14.02 -0.85 -3.76
C LEU A 78 14.72 0.39 -3.20
N GLY A 79 15.53 0.20 -2.16
CA GLY A 79 16.20 1.28 -1.45
C GLY A 79 16.90 0.79 -0.19
N GLU A 80 17.29 1.74 0.66
CA GLU A 80 17.97 1.45 1.92
C GLU A 80 17.01 0.81 2.93
N LEU A 81 17.42 -0.32 3.53
CA LEU A 81 16.67 -1.07 4.55
C LEU A 81 16.70 -0.40 5.93
N SER A 82 16.81 0.92 5.98
CA SER A 82 16.81 1.65 7.24
C SER A 82 15.39 1.72 7.79
N ASN A 83 15.23 1.53 9.10
CA ASN A 83 13.98 1.79 9.79
C ASN A 83 12.79 0.91 9.33
N ILE A 84 12.99 -0.37 9.02
CA ILE A 84 11.89 -1.33 8.83
C ILE A 84 11.69 -2.11 10.13
N GLY A 85 10.44 -2.22 10.61
CA GLY A 85 10.12 -2.96 11.83
C GLY A 85 8.75 -3.61 11.79
N MET A 86 8.40 -4.40 12.81
CA MET A 86 7.11 -5.12 12.88
C MET A 86 5.86 -4.23 12.94
N GLN A 87 6.06 -2.94 13.22
CA GLN A 87 5.02 -1.91 13.23
C GLN A 87 4.90 -1.20 11.88
N SER A 88 5.77 -1.52 10.91
CA SER A 88 5.69 -0.95 9.58
C SER A 88 4.46 -1.47 8.85
N GLU A 89 3.72 -0.53 8.27
CA GLU A 89 2.57 -0.82 7.41
C GLU A 89 3.04 -1.02 5.98
N VAL A 90 2.31 -1.79 5.20
CA VAL A 90 2.57 -1.98 3.77
C VAL A 90 1.33 -1.60 2.98
N VAL A 91 1.49 -0.70 2.00
CA VAL A 91 0.39 -0.21 1.17
C VAL A 91 0.66 -0.59 -0.29
N SER A 92 -0.29 -1.27 -0.91
CA SER A 92 -0.28 -1.60 -2.33
C SER A 92 -0.73 -0.40 -3.18
N THR A 93 -0.18 -0.28 -4.39
CA THR A 93 -0.55 0.77 -5.36
C THR A 93 -1.85 0.45 -6.07
#